data_AF-A0A2B7WLP6-F1
#
_entry.id   AF-A0A2B7WLP6-F1
#
_cell.length_a   1.000
_cell.length_b   1.000
_cell.length_c   1.000
_cell.angle_alpha   90.00
_cell.angle_beta   90.00
_cell.angle_gamma   90.00
#
_symmetry.space_group_name_H-M   'P 1'
#
loop_
_entity.id
_entity.type
_entity.pdbx_description
1 polymer ?
#
loop_
_entity_poly.entity_id
_entity_poly.type
_entity_poly.pdbx_seq_one_letter_code
_entity_poly.pdbx_strand_id
1 'polypeptide(L)'
;MAPHIPASTMDNTPQELSQDEVLTPDDFDVEELALRIELDEELRAAVAGYSDAPYGSIDCLIFRLREIQFKITLSQLDWRVCTKKYSDIDKDDPAWTRLLNHYTVEQNLFIAERVRLGRELWHLFQKSREQKAAPEAAHRTRTQKNIAKDLFVLLMREIPPGEERRFLAGLENVYRLENTPGELWGPLTGRARKVDLSAARIFPAQVGQENLGMVFGEGFDADIHGAENGLFLPHAVKHAFQDYQVTIIPDPVAARPHDYKFVVLDPKLLGLRVNGEMKFNDLNGQTLIFKPGCNFRPNPQLIRFHCAVGVRMAIRKCGASNERPNGVLSELAGAWKDPTTFIEEDLLVGFIEAFETYRDVREKSLAARQAVATNNTVVPKKRGFAE
;
A
#
# COMPACT_ATOMS: atom_id res chain seq x y z
N MET A 1 50.55 -4.81 25.42
CA MET A 1 50.37 -4.64 23.97
C MET A 1 48.99 -5.12 23.60
N ALA A 2 48.03 -4.19 23.55
CA ALA A 2 46.68 -4.45 23.07
C ALA A 2 46.62 -4.11 21.57
N PRO A 3 45.89 -4.85 20.74
CA PRO A 3 45.86 -4.61 19.31
C PRO A 3 45.00 -3.38 18.99
N HIS A 4 45.60 -2.45 18.24
CA HIS A 4 44.91 -1.34 17.59
C HIS A 4 43.93 -1.92 16.56
N ILE A 5 42.63 -1.76 16.80
CA ILE A 5 41.59 -1.88 15.78
C ILE A 5 41.40 -0.47 15.22
N PRO A 6 41.66 -0.19 13.93
CA PRO A 6 41.39 1.11 13.37
C PRO A 6 39.86 1.29 13.26
N ALA A 7 39.34 2.25 14.01
CA ALA A 7 37.99 2.76 13.83
C ALA A 7 37.95 3.56 12.51
N SER A 8 37.59 2.91 11.41
CA SER A 8 37.07 3.60 10.23
C SER A 8 35.65 4.04 10.58
N THR A 9 35.54 5.22 11.18
CA THR A 9 34.29 5.99 11.19
C THR A 9 34.00 6.37 9.75
N MET A 10 33.12 5.62 9.07
CA MET A 10 32.49 6.12 7.86
C MET A 10 31.67 7.35 8.26
N ASP A 11 32.10 8.51 7.77
CA ASP A 11 31.36 9.76 7.88
C ASP A 11 30.07 9.60 7.07
N ASN A 12 28.92 9.60 7.75
CA ASN A 12 27.61 9.38 7.15
C ASN A 12 26.96 10.70 6.68
N THR A 13 27.75 11.76 6.55
CA THR A 13 27.29 13.06 6.06
C THR A 13 27.23 13.01 4.53
N PRO A 14 26.14 13.48 3.88
CA PRO A 14 26.09 13.55 2.43
C PRO A 14 27.27 14.39 1.95
N GLN A 15 28.12 13.82 1.10
CA GLN A 15 29.24 14.55 0.52
C GLN A 15 28.66 15.62 -0.41
N GLU A 16 29.13 16.87 -0.27
CA GLU A 16 28.70 17.95 -1.16
C GLU A 16 29.05 17.60 -2.61
N LEU A 17 28.05 17.71 -3.49
CA LEU A 17 28.24 17.54 -4.93
C LEU A 17 29.13 18.67 -5.46
N SER A 18 29.99 18.36 -6.43
CA SER A 18 30.74 19.39 -7.12
C SER A 18 29.82 20.28 -7.96
N GLN A 19 30.27 21.49 -8.31
CA GLN A 19 29.44 22.48 -9.00
C GLN A 19 28.87 21.99 -10.34
N ASP A 20 29.58 21.09 -11.03
CA ASP A 20 29.13 20.48 -12.29
C ASP A 20 28.15 19.30 -12.06
N GLU A 21 28.16 18.71 -10.86
CA GLU A 21 27.28 17.62 -10.44
C GLU A 21 25.92 18.13 -9.89
N VAL A 22 25.81 19.43 -9.58
CA VAL A 22 24.56 20.06 -9.14
C VAL A 22 23.60 20.25 -10.31
N LEU A 23 22.33 19.86 -10.10
CA LEU A 23 21.28 20.07 -11.10
C LEU A 23 20.91 21.54 -11.23
N THR A 24 20.81 22.02 -12.46
CA THR A 24 20.34 23.36 -12.80
C THR A 24 18.89 23.28 -13.30
N PRO A 25 18.13 24.40 -13.30
CA PRO A 25 16.77 24.41 -13.84
C PRO A 25 16.65 23.88 -15.27
N ASP A 26 17.71 24.01 -16.08
CA ASP A 26 17.76 23.53 -17.46
C ASP A 26 17.85 22.00 -17.59
N ASP A 27 18.20 21.30 -16.50
CA ASP A 27 18.23 19.83 -16.48
C ASP A 27 16.83 19.21 -16.35
N PHE A 28 15.82 19.99 -15.96
CA PHE A 28 14.45 19.53 -15.73
C PHE A 28 13.60 19.75 -16.97
N ASP A 29 12.75 18.78 -17.31
CA ASP A 29 11.67 19.05 -18.27
C ASP A 29 10.61 20.00 -17.65
N VAL A 30 9.70 20.51 -18.49
CA VAL A 30 8.70 21.52 -18.08
C VAL A 30 7.81 21.01 -16.94
N GLU A 31 7.43 19.73 -16.96
CA GLU A 31 6.56 19.14 -15.93
C GLU A 31 7.34 18.87 -14.65
N GLU A 32 8.59 18.42 -14.76
CA GLU A 32 9.51 18.17 -13.65
C GLU A 32 9.87 19.46 -12.92
N LEU A 33 10.14 20.53 -13.66
CA LEU A 33 10.45 21.83 -13.08
C LEU A 33 9.23 22.43 -12.34
N ALA A 34 8.04 22.33 -12.95
CA ALA A 34 6.81 22.78 -12.31
C ALA A 34 6.54 22.02 -11.00
N LEU A 35 6.71 20.70 -11.01
CA LEU A 35 6.56 19.86 -9.82
C LEU A 35 7.60 20.20 -8.75
N ARG A 36 8.85 20.46 -9.13
CA ARG A 36 9.90 20.86 -8.19
C ARG A 36 9.55 22.17 -7.47
N ILE A 37 9.06 23.16 -8.23
CA ILE A 37 8.62 24.45 -7.68
C ILE A 37 7.45 24.27 -6.71
N GLU A 38 6.44 23.47 -7.07
CA GLU A 38 5.30 23.13 -6.20
C GLU A 38 5.79 22.49 -4.89
N LEU A 39 6.69 21.50 -4.97
CA LEU A 39 7.25 20.82 -3.80
C LEU A 39 8.09 21.77 -2.92
N ASP A 40 8.82 22.70 -3.52
CA ASP A 40 9.58 23.72 -2.79
C ASP A 40 8.68 24.75 -2.08
N GLU A 41 7.53 25.08 -2.68
CA GLU A 41 6.50 25.92 -2.06
C GLU A 41 5.87 25.21 -0.86
N GLU A 42 5.46 23.96 -1.03
CA GLU A 42 4.88 23.13 0.02
C GLU A 42 5.88 22.84 1.14
N LEU A 43 7.16 22.62 0.82
CA LEU A 43 8.23 22.49 1.78
C LEU A 43 8.37 23.77 2.62
N ARG A 44 8.41 24.95 1.97
CA ARG A 44 8.46 26.24 2.69
C ARG A 44 7.25 26.46 3.58
N ALA A 45 6.06 26.08 3.11
CA ALA A 45 4.84 26.15 3.91
C ALA A 45 4.89 25.23 5.14
N ALA A 46 5.38 24.00 4.98
CA ALA A 46 5.58 23.07 6.09
C ALA A 46 6.62 23.59 7.10
N VAL A 47 7.70 24.21 6.60
CA VAL A 47 8.75 24.82 7.44
C VAL A 47 8.23 25.99 8.25
N ALA A 48 7.44 26.87 7.63
CA ALA A 48 6.78 27.96 8.32
C ALA A 48 5.81 27.41 9.39
N GLY A 49 5.00 26.41 9.02
CA GLY A 49 4.02 25.79 9.91
C GLY A 49 4.62 25.21 11.19
N TYR A 50 5.76 24.49 11.13
CA TYR A 50 6.37 23.99 12.37
C TYR A 50 7.08 25.08 13.17
N SER A 51 7.56 26.15 12.51
CA SER A 51 8.24 27.27 13.18
C SER A 51 7.29 28.08 14.05
N ASP A 52 6.02 28.15 13.65
CA ASP A 52 4.94 28.80 14.41
C ASP A 52 4.30 27.87 15.46
N ALA A 53 4.53 26.56 15.37
CA ALA A 53 3.99 25.58 16.30
C ALA A 53 4.84 25.47 17.59
N PRO A 54 4.23 25.27 18.78
CA PRO A 54 4.99 25.04 20.00
C PRO A 54 5.90 23.82 19.87
N TYR A 55 7.18 23.98 20.19
CA TYR A 55 8.16 22.90 20.07
C TYR A 55 7.73 21.65 20.85
N GLY A 56 7.77 20.49 20.20
CA GLY A 56 7.35 19.21 20.79
C GLY A 56 5.83 19.02 20.91
N SER A 57 5.02 19.90 20.30
CA SER A 57 3.58 19.68 20.12
C SER A 57 3.29 18.67 19.00
N ILE A 58 2.08 18.13 18.99
CA ILE A 58 1.56 17.27 17.91
C ILE A 58 1.64 18.01 16.57
N ASP A 59 1.18 19.27 16.52
CA ASP A 59 1.19 20.07 15.29
C ASP A 59 2.62 20.32 14.79
N CYS A 60 3.55 20.64 15.69
CA CYS A 60 4.97 20.80 15.35
C CYS A 60 5.52 19.52 14.70
N LEU A 61 5.25 18.35 15.27
CA LEU A 61 5.69 17.08 14.69
C LEU A 61 5.03 16.77 13.35
N ILE A 62 3.73 17.05 13.19
CA ILE A 62 3.01 16.88 11.91
C ILE A 62 3.64 17.74 10.81
N PHE A 63 3.92 19.02 11.08
CA PHE A 63 4.56 19.90 10.11
C PHE A 63 6.00 19.46 9.79
N ARG A 64 6.78 18.99 10.78
CA ARG A 64 8.13 18.42 10.52
C ARG A 64 8.07 17.12 9.72
N LEU A 65 7.04 16.31 9.89
CA LEU A 65 6.85 15.10 9.09
C LEU A 65 6.49 15.44 7.64
N ARG A 66 5.67 16.47 7.42
CA ARG A 66 5.38 17.00 6.08
C ARG A 66 6.65 17.54 5.43
N GLU A 67 7.43 18.35 6.16
CA GLU A 67 8.74 18.85 5.72
C GLU A 67 9.64 17.70 5.24
N ILE A 68 9.83 16.68 6.08
CA ILE A 68 10.66 15.52 5.73
C ILE A 68 10.09 14.75 4.53
N GLN A 69 8.77 14.61 4.42
CA GLN A 69 8.14 13.96 3.28
C GLN A 69 8.39 14.72 1.97
N PHE A 70 8.32 16.07 1.99
CA PHE A 70 8.66 16.89 0.83
C PHE A 70 10.14 16.81 0.48
N LYS A 71 11.05 16.82 1.48
CA LYS A 71 12.49 16.60 1.26
C LYS A 71 12.81 15.26 0.61
N ILE A 72 12.16 14.17 1.04
CA ILE A 72 12.28 12.86 0.39
C ILE A 72 11.82 12.94 -1.06
N THR A 73 10.67 13.57 -1.30
CA THR A 73 10.07 13.66 -2.64
C THR A 73 10.93 14.51 -3.59
N LEU A 74 11.50 15.62 -3.10
CA LEU A 74 12.45 16.45 -3.83
C LEU A 74 13.73 15.70 -4.17
N SER A 75 14.35 15.04 -3.18
CA SER A 75 15.56 14.22 -3.39
C SER A 75 15.35 13.10 -4.41
N GLN A 76 14.16 12.49 -4.42
CA GLN A 76 13.79 11.47 -5.40
C GLN A 76 13.58 12.03 -6.80
N LEU A 77 12.95 13.20 -6.92
CA LEU A 77 12.81 13.92 -8.20
C LEU A 77 14.18 14.30 -8.75
N ASP A 78 15.03 14.89 -7.92
CA ASP A 78 16.39 15.29 -8.29
C ASP A 78 17.22 14.05 -8.70
N TRP A 79 17.14 12.94 -7.96
CA TRP A 79 17.81 11.69 -8.37
C TRP A 79 17.33 11.19 -9.75
N ARG A 80 16.03 11.26 -10.03
CA ARG A 80 15.48 10.87 -11.34
C ARG A 80 16.04 11.74 -12.47
N VAL A 81 16.09 13.05 -12.26
CA VAL A 81 16.64 13.99 -13.26
C VAL A 81 18.14 13.77 -13.43
N CYS A 82 18.87 13.56 -12.33
CA CYS A 82 20.28 13.22 -12.32
C CYS A 82 20.58 11.95 -13.14
N THR A 83 19.84 10.87 -12.90
CA THR A 83 20.03 9.61 -13.64
C THR A 83 19.72 9.73 -15.13
N LYS A 84 18.78 10.59 -15.53
CA LYS A 84 18.54 10.92 -16.95
C LYS A 84 19.72 11.69 -17.54
N LYS A 85 20.16 12.76 -16.87
CA LYS A 85 21.29 13.62 -17.29
C LYS A 85 22.56 12.82 -17.51
N TYR A 86 22.82 11.84 -16.63
CA TYR A 86 24.01 11.00 -16.66
C TYR A 86 23.76 9.59 -17.20
N SER A 87 22.72 9.41 -18.02
CA SER A 87 22.35 8.08 -18.56
C SER A 87 23.43 7.44 -19.45
N ASP A 88 24.31 8.25 -20.05
CA ASP A 88 25.41 7.80 -20.90
C ASP A 88 26.72 7.50 -20.13
N ILE A 89 26.76 7.81 -18.82
CA ILE A 89 27.95 7.54 -17.98
C ILE A 89 27.99 6.05 -17.59
N ASP A 90 29.20 5.47 -17.59
CA ASP A 90 29.42 4.13 -17.10
C ASP A 90 29.07 4.03 -15.60
N LYS A 91 28.35 2.98 -15.20
CA LYS A 91 27.94 2.79 -13.81
C LYS A 91 29.12 2.51 -12.88
N ASP A 92 30.25 2.05 -13.44
CA ASP A 92 31.49 1.86 -12.71
C ASP A 92 32.32 3.16 -12.61
N ASP A 93 31.85 4.27 -13.19
CA ASP A 93 32.50 5.57 -13.09
C ASP A 93 32.47 6.09 -11.64
N PRO A 94 33.60 6.61 -11.11
CA PRO A 94 33.65 7.21 -9.78
C PRO A 94 32.65 8.35 -9.56
N ALA A 95 32.32 9.15 -10.58
CA ALA A 95 31.33 10.21 -10.51
C ALA A 95 29.91 9.65 -10.36
N TRP A 96 29.56 8.59 -11.11
CA TRP A 96 28.29 7.90 -10.95
C TRP A 96 28.14 7.32 -9.54
N THR A 97 29.21 6.67 -9.04
CA THR A 97 29.25 6.12 -7.68
C THR A 97 29.06 7.20 -6.61
N ARG A 98 29.68 8.38 -6.79
CA ARG A 98 29.48 9.53 -5.89
C ARG A 98 28.04 10.05 -5.90
N LEU A 99 27.45 10.24 -7.08
CA LEU A 99 26.06 10.70 -7.22
C LEU A 99 25.10 9.70 -6.56
N LEU A 100 25.24 8.41 -6.86
CA LEU A 100 24.43 7.35 -6.24
C LEU A 100 24.55 7.37 -4.72
N ASN A 101 25.77 7.47 -4.19
CA ASN A 101 26.01 7.53 -2.76
C ASN A 101 25.40 8.79 -2.13
N HIS A 102 25.54 9.95 -2.76
CA HIS A 102 24.98 11.21 -2.27
C HIS A 102 23.46 11.10 -2.05
N TYR A 103 22.72 10.75 -3.10
CA TYR A 103 21.25 10.64 -3.02
C TYR A 103 20.81 9.49 -2.12
N THR A 104 21.53 8.36 -2.11
CA THR A 104 21.23 7.25 -1.21
C THR A 104 21.39 7.64 0.26
N VAL A 105 22.49 8.31 0.61
CA VAL A 105 22.76 8.77 1.99
C VAL A 105 21.75 9.84 2.41
N GLU A 106 21.48 10.82 1.55
CA GLU A 106 20.49 11.87 1.80
C GLU A 106 19.09 11.29 2.06
N GLN A 107 18.60 10.42 1.17
CA GLN A 107 17.29 9.79 1.33
C GLN A 107 17.22 8.93 2.59
N ASN A 108 18.29 8.18 2.91
CA ASN A 108 18.36 7.40 4.14
C ASN A 108 18.31 8.27 5.40
N LEU A 109 18.94 9.44 5.38
CA LEU A 109 18.87 10.41 6.48
C LEU A 109 17.45 10.93 6.68
N PHE A 110 16.77 11.34 5.60
CA PHE A 110 15.39 11.81 5.70
C PHE A 110 14.44 10.69 6.15
N ILE A 111 14.61 9.47 5.64
CA ILE A 111 13.82 8.31 6.07
C ILE A 111 14.05 8.05 7.56
N ALA A 112 15.29 8.07 8.04
CA ALA A 112 15.64 7.88 9.44
C ALA A 112 15.05 8.98 10.35
N GLU A 113 15.01 10.23 9.88
CA GLU A 113 14.39 11.32 10.62
C GLU A 113 12.85 11.20 10.64
N ARG A 114 12.24 10.81 9.51
CA ARG A 114 10.80 10.49 9.43
C ARG A 114 10.44 9.40 10.45
N VAL A 115 11.28 8.36 10.53
CA VAL A 115 11.15 7.27 11.50
C VAL A 115 11.17 7.80 12.93
N ARG A 116 12.13 8.68 13.25
CA ARG A 116 12.31 9.24 14.58
C ARG A 116 11.11 10.10 14.98
N LEU A 117 10.71 11.03 14.12
CA LEU A 117 9.56 11.92 14.32
C LEU A 117 8.26 11.12 14.44
N GLY A 118 8.08 10.07 13.65
CA GLY A 118 6.92 9.19 13.77
C GLY A 118 6.83 8.48 15.12
N ARG A 119 7.97 8.03 15.69
CA ARG A 119 7.99 7.48 17.06
C ARG A 119 7.67 8.54 18.09
N GLU A 120 8.19 9.75 17.95
CA GLU A 120 7.94 10.85 18.88
C GLU A 120 6.45 11.23 18.88
N LEU A 121 5.84 11.35 17.70
CA LEU A 121 4.42 11.63 17.54
C LEU A 121 3.58 10.50 18.15
N TRP A 122 3.97 9.25 17.90
CA TRP A 122 3.35 8.08 18.49
C TRP A 122 3.38 8.12 20.03
N HIS A 123 4.53 8.46 20.62
CA HIS A 123 4.66 8.61 22.07
C HIS A 123 3.80 9.75 22.63
N LEU A 124 3.69 10.88 21.93
CA LEU A 124 2.78 11.96 22.35
C LEU A 124 1.31 11.55 22.27
N PHE A 125 0.92 10.81 21.22
CA PHE A 125 -0.41 10.23 21.14
C PHE A 125 -0.67 9.25 22.28
N GLN A 126 0.27 8.36 22.60
CA GLN A 126 0.15 7.45 23.74
C GLN A 126 0.06 8.19 25.07
N LYS A 127 0.91 9.21 25.29
CA LYS A 127 0.92 10.00 26.54
C LYS A 127 -0.35 10.85 26.70
N SER A 128 -0.84 11.45 25.62
CA SER A 128 -2.15 12.14 25.59
C SER A 128 -3.31 11.16 25.86
N ARG A 129 -3.18 9.91 25.37
CA ARG A 129 -4.11 8.81 25.64
C ARG A 129 -4.07 8.32 27.08
N GLU A 130 -2.90 8.28 27.72
CA GLU A 130 -2.68 7.88 29.11
C GLU A 130 -3.15 8.96 30.10
N GLN A 131 -2.94 10.24 29.81
CA GLN A 131 -3.44 11.35 30.63
C GLN A 131 -4.98 11.46 30.65
N LYS A 132 -5.67 10.89 29.65
CA LYS A 132 -7.14 10.78 29.58
C LYS A 132 -7.70 9.46 30.17
N ALA A 133 -6.87 8.57 30.71
CA ALA A 133 -7.22 7.16 30.97
C ALA A 133 -7.99 6.84 32.27
N ALA A 134 -8.38 7.82 33.11
CA ALA A 134 -9.08 7.50 34.36
C ALA A 134 -10.58 7.11 34.18
N PRO A 135 -11.35 7.63 33.19
CA PRO A 135 -12.72 7.18 32.92
C PRO A 135 -12.96 6.56 31.52
N GLU A 136 -12.00 6.63 30.59
CA GLU A 136 -12.26 6.37 29.15
C GLU A 136 -12.04 4.93 28.68
N ALA A 137 -11.41 4.04 29.45
CA ALA A 137 -11.17 2.65 29.00
C ALA A 137 -12.47 1.88 28.70
N ALA A 138 -13.53 2.11 29.49
CA ALA A 138 -14.85 1.55 29.25
C ALA A 138 -15.57 2.21 28.06
N HIS A 139 -15.35 3.51 27.85
CA HIS A 139 -15.94 4.24 26.71
C HIS A 139 -15.26 3.85 25.40
N ARG A 140 -13.94 3.65 25.37
CA ARG A 140 -13.17 3.24 24.19
C ARG A 140 -13.43 1.79 23.78
N THR A 141 -13.51 0.86 24.73
CA THR A 141 -13.95 -0.52 24.42
C THR A 141 -15.35 -0.50 23.80
N ARG A 142 -16.21 0.45 24.21
CA ARG A 142 -17.55 0.65 23.65
C ARG A 142 -17.50 1.31 22.26
N THR A 143 -16.70 2.35 22.05
CA THR A 143 -16.54 3.03 20.75
C THR A 143 -15.88 2.13 19.71
N GLN A 144 -14.83 1.39 20.07
CA GLN A 144 -14.17 0.43 19.17
C GLN A 144 -15.11 -0.74 18.82
N LYS A 145 -15.85 -1.27 19.81
CA LYS A 145 -16.92 -2.25 19.53
C LYS A 145 -18.01 -1.66 18.63
N ASN A 146 -18.35 -0.39 18.76
CA ASN A 146 -19.34 0.27 17.92
C ASN A 146 -18.81 0.41 16.48
N ILE A 147 -17.58 0.91 16.29
CA ILE A 147 -16.95 1.04 14.96
C ILE A 147 -16.80 -0.32 14.27
N ALA A 148 -16.29 -1.34 14.99
CA ALA A 148 -16.17 -2.69 14.44
C ALA A 148 -17.54 -3.28 14.09
N LYS A 149 -18.58 -3.00 14.90
CA LYS A 149 -19.95 -3.44 14.64
C LYS A 149 -20.57 -2.71 13.44
N ASP A 150 -20.35 -1.42 13.30
CA ASP A 150 -20.86 -0.62 12.19
C ASP A 150 -20.17 -1.01 10.88
N LEU A 151 -18.84 -1.14 10.89
CA LEU A 151 -18.07 -1.69 9.77
C LEU A 151 -18.49 -3.12 9.42
N PHE A 152 -18.76 -3.97 10.41
CA PHE A 152 -19.25 -5.32 10.18
C PHE A 152 -20.62 -5.32 9.49
N VAL A 153 -21.55 -4.47 9.93
CA VAL A 153 -22.86 -4.31 9.29
C VAL A 153 -22.69 -3.82 7.86
N LEU A 154 -21.79 -2.87 7.60
CA LEU A 154 -21.47 -2.41 6.26
C LEU A 154 -20.88 -3.54 5.41
N LEU A 155 -19.91 -4.32 5.92
CA LEU A 155 -19.31 -5.45 5.19
C LEU A 155 -20.31 -6.56 4.85
N MET A 156 -21.40 -6.68 5.62
CA MET A 156 -22.51 -7.59 5.34
C MET A 156 -23.47 -7.09 4.25
N ARG A 157 -23.35 -5.83 3.81
CA ARG A 157 -24.15 -5.25 2.72
C ARG A 157 -23.91 -6.02 1.42
N GLU A 158 -24.99 -6.37 0.74
CA GLU A 158 -24.88 -6.89 -0.63
C GLU A 158 -24.55 -5.74 -1.59
N ILE A 159 -23.61 -5.97 -2.50
CA ILE A 159 -23.31 -5.01 -3.56
C ILE A 159 -24.41 -5.13 -4.62
N PRO A 160 -25.17 -4.05 -4.92
CA PRO A 160 -26.17 -4.07 -5.96
C PRO A 160 -25.56 -4.45 -7.32
N PRO A 161 -26.28 -5.22 -8.18
CA PRO A 161 -25.78 -5.59 -9.51
C PRO A 161 -25.46 -4.38 -10.42
N GLY A 162 -26.05 -3.21 -10.13
CA GLY A 162 -25.73 -1.96 -10.84
C GLY A 162 -24.34 -1.43 -10.50
N GLU A 163 -23.96 -1.44 -9.21
CA GLU A 163 -22.64 -1.01 -8.73
C GLU A 163 -21.53 -1.94 -9.25
N GLU A 164 -21.79 -3.25 -9.24
CA GLU A 164 -20.86 -4.24 -9.79
C GLU A 164 -20.62 -4.00 -11.29
N ARG A 165 -21.69 -3.79 -12.07
CA ARG A 165 -21.57 -3.52 -13.51
C ARG A 165 -20.83 -2.21 -13.79
N ARG A 166 -21.08 -1.16 -13.00
CA ARG A 166 -20.39 0.13 -13.13
C ARG A 166 -18.89 -0.03 -12.90
N PHE A 167 -18.52 -0.72 -11.83
CA PHE A 167 -17.12 -1.02 -11.51
C PHE A 167 -16.42 -1.82 -12.62
N LEU A 168 -17.04 -2.91 -13.08
CA LEU A 168 -16.48 -3.72 -14.16
C LEU A 168 -16.32 -2.91 -15.46
N ALA A 169 -17.34 -2.14 -15.86
CA ALA A 169 -17.26 -1.31 -17.05
C ALA A 169 -16.17 -0.23 -16.95
N GLY A 170 -16.07 0.45 -15.80
CA GLY A 170 -15.03 1.44 -15.54
C GLY A 170 -13.63 0.82 -15.61
N LEU A 171 -13.43 -0.33 -14.98
CA LEU A 171 -12.15 -1.03 -14.99
C LEU A 171 -11.80 -1.54 -16.40
N GLU A 172 -12.73 -2.15 -17.12
CA GLU A 172 -12.51 -2.60 -18.50
C GLU A 172 -12.14 -1.44 -19.43
N ASN A 173 -12.75 -0.27 -19.28
CA ASN A 173 -12.42 0.90 -20.10
C ASN A 173 -10.96 1.36 -19.95
N VAL A 174 -10.39 1.21 -18.76
CA VAL A 174 -9.00 1.58 -18.46
C VAL A 174 -8.02 0.50 -18.94
N TYR A 175 -8.33 -0.77 -18.67
CA TYR A 175 -7.41 -1.88 -18.93
C TYR A 175 -7.56 -2.54 -20.30
N ARG A 176 -8.57 -2.13 -21.10
CA ARG A 176 -8.73 -2.61 -22.48
C ARG A 176 -7.51 -2.29 -23.34
N LEU A 177 -7.19 -3.21 -24.22
CA LEU A 177 -6.19 -3.04 -25.27
C LEU A 177 -6.90 -2.70 -26.58
N GLU A 178 -6.36 -1.74 -27.31
CA GLU A 178 -6.91 -1.34 -28.60
C GLU A 178 -6.70 -2.45 -29.63
N ASN A 179 -7.71 -2.69 -30.46
CA ASN A 179 -7.65 -3.65 -31.58
C ASN A 179 -7.46 -5.14 -31.19
N THR A 180 -7.63 -5.50 -29.91
CA THR A 180 -7.51 -6.89 -29.44
C THR A 180 -8.75 -7.30 -28.64
N PRO A 181 -9.88 -7.59 -29.31
CA PRO A 181 -11.10 -7.98 -28.61
C PRO A 181 -10.89 -9.30 -27.85
N GLY A 182 -11.25 -9.31 -26.56
CA GLY A 182 -11.13 -10.49 -25.69
C GLY A 182 -9.88 -10.54 -24.83
N GLU A 183 -9.00 -9.54 -24.93
CA GLU A 183 -7.81 -9.41 -24.10
C GLU A 183 -7.85 -8.15 -23.25
N LEU A 184 -7.22 -8.23 -22.09
CA LEU A 184 -7.08 -7.13 -21.14
C LEU A 184 -5.63 -7.07 -20.66
N TRP A 185 -5.24 -5.89 -20.18
CA TRP A 185 -3.98 -5.74 -19.47
C TRP A 185 -4.16 -6.07 -17.99
N GLY A 186 -3.37 -6.99 -17.45
CA GLY A 186 -3.28 -7.31 -16.03
C GLY A 186 -1.93 -6.89 -15.46
N PRO A 187 -1.85 -6.12 -14.35
CA PRO A 187 -0.56 -5.61 -13.85
C PRO A 187 0.49 -6.66 -13.47
N LEU A 188 0.08 -7.91 -13.27
CA LEU A 188 0.99 -9.03 -12.94
C LEU A 188 1.35 -9.91 -14.14
N THR A 189 0.59 -9.82 -15.23
CA THR A 189 0.69 -10.76 -16.36
C THR A 189 0.89 -10.05 -17.71
N GLY A 190 0.81 -8.72 -17.73
CA GLY A 190 0.78 -7.95 -18.96
C GLY A 190 -0.48 -8.25 -19.77
N ARG A 191 -0.32 -8.52 -21.05
CA ARG A 191 -1.42 -8.89 -21.96
C ARG A 191 -1.90 -10.30 -21.64
N ALA A 192 -3.18 -10.44 -21.28
CA ALA A 192 -3.80 -11.73 -20.99
C ALA A 192 -5.23 -11.82 -21.53
N ARG A 193 -5.74 -13.04 -21.70
CA ARG A 193 -7.14 -13.25 -22.09
C ARG A 193 -8.05 -12.81 -20.96
N LYS A 194 -9.15 -12.14 -21.30
CA LYS A 194 -10.14 -11.65 -20.33
C LYS A 194 -10.65 -12.76 -19.41
N VAL A 195 -10.78 -13.98 -19.91
CA VAL A 195 -11.25 -15.15 -19.14
C VAL A 195 -10.28 -15.62 -18.06
N ASP A 196 -8.99 -15.29 -18.17
CA ASP A 196 -7.95 -15.68 -17.23
C ASP A 196 -7.78 -14.65 -16.09
N LEU A 197 -8.45 -13.51 -16.22
CA LEU A 197 -8.40 -12.40 -15.27
C LEU A 197 -9.76 -12.21 -14.60
N SER A 198 -9.71 -11.65 -13.39
CA SER A 198 -10.87 -11.17 -12.68
C SER A 198 -10.62 -9.78 -12.13
N ALA A 199 -11.67 -8.96 -12.09
CA ALA A 199 -11.63 -7.71 -11.37
C ALA A 199 -11.53 -7.96 -9.86
N ALA A 200 -10.50 -7.40 -9.25
CA ALA A 200 -10.25 -7.38 -7.82
C ALA A 200 -10.46 -5.95 -7.31
N ARG A 201 -11.17 -5.80 -6.21
CA ARG A 201 -11.29 -4.52 -5.51
C ARG A 201 -10.19 -4.39 -4.47
N ILE A 202 -9.68 -3.17 -4.30
CA ILE A 202 -8.66 -2.85 -3.30
C ILE A 202 -9.31 -2.55 -1.96
N PHE A 203 -10.32 -1.68 -1.97
CA PHE A 203 -11.14 -1.35 -0.82
C PHE A 203 -12.53 -1.98 -0.97
N PRO A 204 -13.12 -2.55 0.11
CA PRO A 204 -14.40 -3.25 0.01
C PRO A 204 -15.53 -2.28 -0.36
N ALA A 205 -16.19 -2.52 -1.49
CA ALA A 205 -17.30 -1.69 -1.96
C ALA A 205 -18.52 -1.74 -1.02
N GLN A 206 -18.63 -2.77 -0.18
CA GLN A 206 -19.67 -2.91 0.84
C GLN A 206 -19.67 -1.78 1.86
N VAL A 207 -18.50 -1.16 2.10
CA VAL A 207 -18.38 0.00 2.98
C VAL A 207 -19.18 1.19 2.43
N GLY A 208 -19.29 1.33 1.10
CA GLY A 208 -20.04 2.42 0.47
C GLY A 208 -19.25 3.71 0.32
N GLN A 209 -19.64 4.52 -0.68
CA GLN A 209 -19.00 5.79 -1.01
C GLN A 209 -19.15 6.81 0.13
N GLU A 210 -20.34 6.86 0.71
CA GLU A 210 -20.74 7.75 1.78
C GLU A 210 -19.97 7.54 3.09
N ASN A 211 -19.36 6.37 3.27
CA ASN A 211 -18.62 6.01 4.48
C ASN A 211 -17.10 6.07 4.30
N LEU A 212 -16.58 6.49 3.13
CA LEU A 212 -15.15 6.63 2.91
C LEU A 212 -14.52 7.65 3.87
N GLY A 213 -15.23 8.74 4.18
CA GLY A 213 -14.75 9.76 5.11
C GLY A 213 -14.52 9.25 6.54
N MET A 214 -15.23 8.19 6.95
CA MET A 214 -15.00 7.53 8.24
C MET A 214 -13.62 6.84 8.29
N VAL A 215 -13.11 6.40 7.14
CA VAL A 215 -11.86 5.62 7.05
C VAL A 215 -10.66 6.49 6.67
N PHE A 216 -10.87 7.42 5.76
CA PHE A 216 -9.82 8.24 5.15
C PHE A 216 -9.85 9.70 5.58
N GLY A 217 -10.84 10.11 6.39
CA GLY A 217 -11.06 11.49 6.81
C GLY A 217 -12.00 12.26 5.88
N GLU A 218 -12.57 13.36 6.39
CA GLU A 218 -13.44 14.24 5.60
C GLU A 218 -12.69 14.80 4.37
N GLY A 219 -13.38 14.84 3.23
CA GLY A 219 -12.83 15.36 1.97
C GLY A 219 -12.04 14.34 1.13
N PHE A 220 -11.97 13.07 1.52
CA PHE A 220 -11.42 12.03 0.66
C PHE A 220 -12.31 11.80 -0.56
N ASP A 221 -11.82 12.21 -1.73
CA ASP A 221 -12.51 12.12 -3.01
C ASP A 221 -11.91 10.99 -3.87
N ALA A 222 -12.48 9.80 -3.73
CA ALA A 222 -12.21 8.65 -4.57
C ALA A 222 -13.53 7.93 -4.86
N ASP A 223 -13.74 7.49 -6.10
CA ASP A 223 -14.88 6.68 -6.51
C ASP A 223 -14.65 5.21 -6.12
N ILE A 224 -15.37 4.74 -5.09
CA ILE A 224 -15.31 3.35 -4.62
C ILE A 224 -15.78 2.35 -5.69
N HIS A 225 -16.59 2.81 -6.65
CA HIS A 225 -17.06 2.05 -7.81
C HIS A 225 -16.23 2.35 -9.07
N GLY A 226 -15.23 3.22 -8.97
CA GLY A 226 -14.35 3.61 -10.05
C GLY A 226 -13.23 2.62 -10.27
N ALA A 227 -12.53 2.79 -11.40
CA ALA A 227 -11.36 1.97 -11.73
C ALA A 227 -10.23 2.14 -10.69
N GLU A 228 -10.15 3.30 -10.02
CA GLU A 228 -9.11 3.61 -9.03
C GLU A 228 -9.12 2.68 -7.81
N ASN A 229 -10.27 2.04 -7.54
CA ASN A 229 -10.45 1.05 -6.50
C ASN A 229 -10.26 -0.40 -7.01
N GLY A 230 -9.68 -0.60 -8.20
CA GLY A 230 -9.65 -1.92 -8.83
C GLY A 230 -8.42 -2.25 -9.65
N LEU A 231 -8.20 -3.55 -9.81
CA LEU A 231 -7.17 -4.16 -10.63
C LEU A 231 -7.71 -5.43 -11.33
N PHE A 232 -7.22 -5.74 -12.52
CA PHE A 232 -7.39 -7.08 -13.09
C PHE A 232 -6.27 -8.00 -12.63
N LEU A 233 -6.61 -9.05 -11.89
CA LEU A 233 -5.67 -10.02 -11.34
C LEU A 233 -6.05 -11.44 -11.80
N PRO A 234 -5.08 -12.37 -11.91
CA PRO A 234 -5.38 -13.79 -12.06
C PRO A 234 -6.32 -14.27 -10.97
N HIS A 235 -7.21 -15.22 -11.28
CA HIS A 235 -8.25 -15.69 -10.34
C HIS A 235 -7.71 -16.09 -8.96
N ALA A 236 -6.64 -16.88 -8.93
CA ALA A 236 -6.00 -17.30 -7.68
C ALA A 236 -5.45 -16.10 -6.86
N VAL A 237 -4.86 -15.12 -7.56
CA VAL A 237 -4.32 -13.91 -6.91
C VAL A 237 -5.44 -13.02 -6.40
N LYS A 238 -6.54 -12.85 -7.16
CA LYS A 238 -7.71 -12.10 -6.69
C LYS A 238 -8.19 -12.64 -5.35
N HIS A 239 -8.37 -13.95 -5.23
CA HIS A 239 -8.84 -14.57 -3.98
C HIS A 239 -7.88 -14.27 -2.83
N ALA A 240 -6.58 -14.53 -3.01
CA ALA A 240 -5.57 -14.24 -1.99
C ALA A 240 -5.47 -12.75 -1.63
N PHE A 241 -5.68 -11.86 -2.60
CA PHE A 241 -5.67 -10.41 -2.40
C PHE A 241 -6.86 -9.97 -1.56
N GLN A 242 -8.07 -10.40 -1.93
CA GLN A 242 -9.29 -10.09 -1.19
C GLN A 242 -9.32 -10.70 0.23
N ASP A 243 -8.60 -11.80 0.46
CA ASP A 243 -8.42 -12.42 1.77
C ASP A 243 -7.20 -11.88 2.54
N TYR A 244 -6.57 -10.81 2.04
CA TYR A 244 -5.41 -10.14 2.62
C TYR A 244 -4.19 -11.05 2.86
N GLN A 245 -4.06 -12.13 2.10
CA GLN A 245 -2.91 -13.05 2.17
C GLN A 245 -1.75 -12.61 1.26
N VAL A 246 -2.03 -11.72 0.33
CA VAL A 246 -1.04 -10.99 -0.48
C VAL A 246 -1.40 -9.51 -0.46
N THR A 247 -0.45 -8.65 -0.78
CA THR A 247 -0.69 -7.22 -0.86
C THR A 247 0.14 -6.56 -1.95
N ILE A 248 -0.15 -5.28 -2.17
CA ILE A 248 0.58 -4.41 -3.07
C ILE A 248 1.12 -3.27 -2.20
N ILE A 249 2.42 -3.04 -2.30
CA ILE A 249 3.10 -1.96 -1.59
C ILE A 249 3.37 -0.87 -2.61
N PRO A 250 3.04 0.40 -2.35
CA PRO A 250 3.56 1.49 -3.17
C PRO A 250 5.09 1.47 -3.07
N ASP A 251 5.78 1.60 -4.19
CA ASP A 251 7.23 1.77 -4.17
C ASP A 251 7.58 2.96 -3.24
N PRO A 252 8.52 2.81 -2.29
CA PRO A 252 8.96 3.93 -1.46
C PRO A 252 9.51 5.11 -2.29
N VAL A 253 9.89 4.86 -3.54
CA VAL A 253 10.19 5.89 -4.53
C VAL A 253 8.88 6.45 -5.07
N ALA A 254 8.64 7.75 -4.89
CA ALA A 254 7.50 8.48 -5.42
C ALA A 254 7.59 8.62 -6.96
N ALA A 255 7.65 7.50 -7.68
CA ALA A 255 7.44 7.48 -9.12
C ALA A 255 6.07 8.12 -9.39
N ARG A 256 6.02 9.06 -10.32
CA ARG A 256 4.76 9.52 -10.93
C ARG A 256 4.81 9.07 -12.39
N PRO A 257 3.92 8.15 -12.81
CA PRO A 257 2.91 7.44 -12.00
C PRO A 257 3.51 6.48 -10.97
N HIS A 258 2.81 6.24 -9.85
CA HIS A 258 3.26 5.36 -8.76
C HIS A 258 3.57 3.95 -9.27
N ASP A 259 4.76 3.47 -8.93
CA ASP A 259 5.10 2.06 -9.07
C ASP A 259 4.68 1.31 -7.81
N TYR A 260 4.43 0.01 -7.98
CA TYR A 260 3.85 -0.82 -6.96
C TYR A 260 4.53 -2.18 -6.98
N LYS A 261 4.81 -2.75 -5.81
CA LYS A 261 5.43 -4.06 -5.65
C LYS A 261 4.41 -5.05 -5.11
N PHE A 262 4.28 -6.20 -5.77
CA PHE A 262 3.44 -7.30 -5.29
C PHE A 262 4.18 -8.10 -4.22
N VAL A 263 3.49 -8.43 -3.13
CA VAL A 263 4.10 -9.10 -1.97
C VAL A 263 3.19 -10.17 -1.41
N VAL A 264 3.76 -11.34 -1.14
CA VAL A 264 3.09 -12.46 -0.50
C VAL A 264 3.27 -12.38 1.01
N LEU A 265 2.16 -12.27 1.74
CA LEU A 265 2.16 -12.15 3.21
C LEU A 265 1.98 -13.48 3.92
N ASP A 266 1.24 -14.42 3.31
CA ASP A 266 1.06 -15.79 3.79
C ASP A 266 2.07 -16.72 3.10
N PRO A 267 3.13 -17.19 3.81
CA PRO A 267 4.18 -18.01 3.20
C PRO A 267 3.65 -19.32 2.61
N LYS A 268 2.49 -19.81 3.07
CA LYS A 268 1.87 -21.04 2.55
C LYS A 268 1.48 -20.91 1.08
N LEU A 269 1.28 -19.68 0.58
CA LEU A 269 0.92 -19.44 -0.81
C LEU A 269 2.08 -19.56 -1.77
N LEU A 270 3.33 -19.35 -1.33
CA LEU A 270 4.51 -19.23 -2.21
C LEU A 270 4.64 -20.40 -3.20
N GLY A 271 4.39 -21.63 -2.73
CA GLY A 271 4.46 -22.83 -3.57
C GLY A 271 3.26 -23.09 -4.48
N LEU A 272 2.15 -22.37 -4.29
CA LEU A 272 0.90 -22.56 -5.01
C LEU A 272 0.96 -21.93 -6.41
N ARG A 273 0.25 -22.56 -7.35
CA ARG A 273 0.13 -22.08 -8.72
C ARG A 273 -0.86 -20.93 -8.81
N VAL A 274 -0.45 -19.88 -9.52
CA VAL A 274 -1.28 -18.75 -9.94
C VAL A 274 -1.99 -19.08 -11.25
N ASN A 275 -1.24 -19.64 -12.20
CA ASN A 275 -1.75 -20.17 -13.47
C ASN A 275 -0.90 -21.39 -13.91
N GLY A 276 -1.03 -21.83 -15.17
CA GLY A 276 -0.40 -23.06 -15.67
C GLY A 276 1.12 -23.15 -15.41
N GLU A 277 1.82 -22.03 -15.52
CA GLU A 277 3.29 -21.97 -15.44
C GLU A 277 3.80 -21.17 -14.24
N MET A 278 3.02 -20.20 -13.75
CA MET A 278 3.43 -19.23 -12.72
C MET A 278 2.98 -19.62 -11.31
N LYS A 279 3.84 -19.42 -10.32
CA LYS A 279 3.55 -19.56 -8.88
C LYS A 279 3.55 -18.21 -8.17
N PHE A 280 3.02 -18.18 -6.96
CA PHE A 280 3.08 -16.98 -6.10
C PHE A 280 4.52 -16.57 -5.77
N ASN A 281 5.43 -17.53 -5.62
CA ASN A 281 6.85 -17.23 -5.40
C ASN A 281 7.47 -16.44 -6.56
N ASP A 282 7.05 -16.70 -7.80
CA ASP A 282 7.58 -16.00 -8.96
C ASP A 282 7.12 -14.54 -9.00
N LEU A 283 5.92 -14.27 -8.48
CA LEU A 283 5.36 -12.92 -8.37
C LEU A 283 5.86 -12.14 -7.15
N ASN A 284 6.30 -12.83 -6.11
CA ASN A 284 6.65 -12.20 -4.85
C ASN A 284 7.84 -11.23 -5.03
N GLY A 285 7.61 -9.97 -4.70
CA GLY A 285 8.57 -8.89 -4.85
C GLY A 285 8.68 -8.32 -6.26
N GLN A 286 7.85 -8.74 -7.22
CA GLN A 286 7.85 -8.14 -8.55
C GLN A 286 7.14 -6.79 -8.55
N THR A 287 7.68 -5.84 -9.33
CA THR A 287 7.02 -4.58 -9.65
C THR A 287 5.85 -4.84 -10.61
N LEU A 288 4.71 -4.24 -10.32
CA LEU A 288 3.52 -4.27 -11.18
C LEU A 288 3.80 -3.53 -12.49
N ILE A 289 3.42 -4.15 -13.60
CA ILE A 289 3.65 -3.63 -14.94
C ILE A 289 2.32 -3.08 -15.46
N PHE A 290 2.16 -1.76 -15.47
CA PHE A 290 0.96 -1.13 -16.02
C PHE A 290 1.03 -0.98 -17.54
N LYS A 291 -0.13 -0.74 -18.16
CA LYS A 291 -0.25 -0.64 -19.62
C LYS A 291 0.69 0.46 -20.16
N PRO A 292 1.57 0.17 -21.13
CA PRO A 292 2.44 1.18 -21.74
C PRO A 292 1.64 2.34 -22.32
N GLY A 293 2.11 3.57 -22.12
CA GLY A 293 1.41 4.79 -22.55
C GLY A 293 0.16 5.13 -21.73
N CYS A 294 -0.11 4.44 -20.63
CA CYS A 294 -1.22 4.73 -19.71
C CYS A 294 -0.69 5.18 -18.34
N ASN A 295 -1.02 6.41 -17.96
CA ASN A 295 -0.66 6.98 -16.66
C ASN A 295 -1.60 6.56 -15.53
N PHE A 296 -2.65 5.80 -15.84
CA PHE A 296 -3.59 5.34 -14.83
C PHE A 296 -2.89 4.45 -13.78
N ARG A 297 -3.18 4.73 -12.51
CA ARG A 297 -2.80 3.91 -11.37
C ARG A 297 -3.98 3.82 -10.40
N PRO A 298 -4.09 2.73 -9.64
CA PRO A 298 -5.03 2.69 -8.52
C PRO A 298 -4.77 3.80 -7.52
N ASN A 299 -5.79 4.16 -6.76
CA ASN A 299 -5.65 5.18 -5.75
C ASN A 299 -4.64 4.72 -4.68
N PRO A 300 -3.55 5.47 -4.45
CA PRO A 300 -2.49 5.06 -3.55
C PRO A 300 -2.96 4.95 -2.09
N GLN A 301 -3.96 5.73 -1.67
CA GLN A 301 -4.50 5.65 -0.30
C GLN A 301 -5.29 4.36 -0.08
N LEU A 302 -6.05 3.90 -1.09
CA LEU A 302 -6.75 2.62 -1.02
C LEU A 302 -5.75 1.45 -0.96
N ILE A 303 -4.67 1.52 -1.76
CA ILE A 303 -3.58 0.52 -1.73
C ILE A 303 -2.90 0.52 -0.35
N ARG A 304 -2.59 1.70 0.20
CA ARG A 304 -2.01 1.83 1.55
C ARG A 304 -2.93 1.22 2.60
N PHE A 305 -4.24 1.46 2.54
CA PHE A 305 -5.19 0.82 3.45
C PHE A 305 -5.18 -0.70 3.31
N HIS A 306 -5.22 -1.23 2.08
CA HIS A 306 -5.21 -2.67 1.87
C HIS A 306 -3.92 -3.31 2.41
N CYS A 307 -2.77 -2.70 2.12
CA CYS A 307 -1.49 -3.06 2.71
C CYS A 307 -1.55 -3.00 4.23
N ALA A 308 -2.21 -1.97 4.76
CA ALA A 308 -2.35 -1.75 6.18
C ALA A 308 -3.02 -2.92 6.91
N VAL A 309 -4.17 -3.32 6.39
CA VAL A 309 -4.94 -4.43 6.92
C VAL A 309 -4.15 -5.74 6.77
N GLY A 310 -3.65 -6.05 5.58
CA GLY A 310 -3.03 -7.36 5.33
C GLY A 310 -1.77 -7.62 6.13
N VAL A 311 -0.89 -6.63 6.26
CA VAL A 311 0.34 -6.78 7.06
C VAL A 311 0.01 -6.98 8.54
N ARG A 312 -0.94 -6.20 9.09
CA ARG A 312 -1.38 -6.38 10.48
C ARG A 312 -1.99 -7.76 10.71
N MET A 313 -2.80 -8.26 9.78
CA MET A 313 -3.35 -9.61 9.83
C MET A 313 -2.23 -10.67 9.80
N ALA A 314 -1.23 -10.50 8.94
CA ALA A 314 -0.09 -11.42 8.86
C ALA A 314 0.72 -11.43 10.17
N ILE A 315 0.97 -10.26 10.77
CA ILE A 315 1.65 -10.13 12.07
C ILE A 315 0.86 -10.85 13.18
N ARG A 316 -0.47 -10.67 13.24
CA ARG A 316 -1.32 -11.38 14.21
C ARG A 316 -1.23 -12.89 14.08
N LYS A 317 -1.20 -13.41 12.85
CA LYS A 317 -1.14 -14.86 12.57
C LYS A 317 0.20 -15.49 12.89
N CYS A 318 1.32 -14.76 12.75
CA CYS A 318 2.67 -15.30 13.04
C CYS A 318 2.98 -15.37 14.56
N GLY A 319 2.17 -14.74 15.41
CA GLY A 319 2.39 -14.67 16.85
C GLY A 319 3.71 -13.98 17.24
N ALA A 320 4.06 -14.00 18.54
CA ALA A 320 5.35 -13.52 19.04
C ALA A 320 6.54 -14.46 18.69
N SER A 321 6.37 -15.35 17.70
CA SER A 321 7.45 -16.23 17.26
C SER A 321 8.43 -15.47 16.36
N ASN A 322 9.71 -15.70 16.57
CA ASN A 322 10.82 -14.95 15.95
C ASN A 322 11.00 -15.23 14.45
N GLU A 323 10.15 -16.06 13.82
CA GLU A 323 10.11 -16.25 12.37
C GLU A 323 9.26 -15.16 11.72
N ARG A 324 9.68 -13.91 11.90
CA ARG A 324 9.23 -12.82 11.03
C ARG A 324 9.78 -13.12 9.63
N PRO A 325 9.00 -12.97 8.55
CA PRO A 325 9.53 -12.97 7.19
C PRO A 325 10.53 -11.80 7.07
N ASN A 326 11.80 -12.07 7.35
CA ASN A 326 12.81 -11.06 7.72
C ASN A 326 13.18 -10.07 6.60
N GLY A 327 12.74 -10.29 5.36
CA GLY A 327 12.91 -9.35 4.25
C GLY A 327 11.69 -8.45 4.00
N VAL A 328 10.51 -9.06 3.92
CA VAL A 328 9.27 -8.41 3.49
C VAL A 328 8.79 -7.37 4.51
N LEU A 329 8.84 -7.71 5.80
CA LEU A 329 8.46 -6.78 6.86
C LEU A 329 9.45 -5.61 7.04
N SER A 330 10.71 -5.76 6.62
CA SER A 330 11.73 -4.71 6.71
C SER A 330 11.55 -3.65 5.61
N GLU A 331 11.21 -4.08 4.39
CA GLU A 331 10.79 -3.17 3.30
C GLU A 331 9.45 -2.47 3.61
N LEU A 332 8.51 -3.21 4.22
CA LEU A 332 7.28 -2.66 4.76
C LEU A 332 7.54 -1.72 5.95
N ALA A 333 8.52 -1.98 6.82
CA ALA A 333 8.79 -1.13 7.99
C ALA A 333 9.22 0.32 7.62
N GLY A 334 9.62 0.56 6.37
CA GLY A 334 9.90 1.90 5.83
C GLY A 334 8.64 2.66 5.36
N ALA A 335 7.67 1.96 4.76
CA ALA A 335 6.39 2.52 4.33
C ALA A 335 5.45 2.86 5.50
N TRP A 336 5.75 2.32 6.67
CA TRP A 336 4.87 2.28 7.85
C TRP A 336 5.25 3.21 9.00
N LYS A 337 6.14 4.17 8.73
CA LYS A 337 6.44 5.26 9.66
C LYS A 337 6.11 6.60 9.04
N ASP A 338 5.06 6.62 8.23
CA ASP A 338 4.50 7.85 7.70
C ASP A 338 3.30 8.25 8.57
N PRO A 339 3.48 9.19 9.51
CA PRO A 339 2.41 9.66 10.36
C PRO A 339 1.52 10.69 9.64
N THR A 340 1.74 10.90 8.33
CA THR A 340 0.84 11.65 7.45
C THR A 340 -0.24 10.78 6.82
N THR A 341 -0.08 9.44 6.83
CA THR A 341 -1.14 8.50 6.45
C THR A 341 -2.03 8.25 7.67
N PHE A 342 -2.88 9.24 8.00
CA PHE A 342 -3.83 9.22 9.12
C PHE A 342 -4.96 8.20 8.85
N ILE A 343 -4.68 6.90 8.97
CA ILE A 343 -5.73 5.92 9.28
C ILE A 343 -5.57 5.60 10.76
N GLU A 344 -6.57 5.97 11.56
CA GLU A 344 -6.52 5.73 13.01
C GLU A 344 -6.28 4.25 13.31
N GLU A 345 -5.34 3.97 14.21
CA GLU A 345 -5.01 2.58 14.55
C GLU A 345 -6.24 1.80 15.06
N ASP A 346 -7.08 2.43 15.86
CA ASP A 346 -8.28 1.81 16.42
C ASP A 346 -9.27 1.41 15.31
N LEU A 347 -9.35 2.20 14.23
CA LEU A 347 -10.15 1.90 13.05
C LEU A 347 -9.59 0.68 12.30
N LEU A 348 -8.28 0.61 12.09
CA LEU A 348 -7.64 -0.57 11.47
C LEU A 348 -7.88 -1.84 12.29
N VAL A 349 -7.77 -1.74 13.62
CA VAL A 349 -8.05 -2.87 14.52
C VAL A 349 -9.52 -3.28 14.41
N GLY A 350 -10.45 -2.33 14.47
CA GLY A 350 -11.88 -2.61 14.35
C GLY A 350 -12.27 -3.18 12.97
N PHE A 351 -11.65 -2.70 11.90
CA PHE A 351 -11.85 -3.25 10.55
C PHE A 351 -11.37 -4.70 10.45
N ILE A 352 -10.18 -5.02 10.99
CA ILE A 352 -9.66 -6.40 10.98
C ILE A 352 -10.62 -7.33 11.72
N GLU A 353 -11.09 -6.93 12.90
CA GLU A 353 -12.05 -7.71 13.70
C GLU A 353 -13.37 -7.94 12.94
N ALA A 354 -13.90 -6.87 12.33
CA ALA A 354 -15.10 -6.95 11.51
C ALA A 354 -14.91 -7.87 10.30
N PHE A 355 -13.79 -7.75 9.60
CA PHE A 355 -13.47 -8.55 8.41
C PHE A 355 -13.28 -10.03 8.75
N GLU A 356 -12.56 -10.37 9.82
CA GLU A 356 -12.38 -11.75 10.27
C GLU A 356 -13.73 -12.39 10.64
N THR A 357 -14.57 -11.63 11.36
CA THR A 357 -15.94 -12.08 11.70
C THR A 357 -16.78 -12.31 10.44
N TYR A 358 -16.72 -11.38 9.48
CA TYR A 358 -17.42 -11.50 8.20
C TYR A 358 -16.97 -12.74 7.42
N ARG A 359 -15.65 -12.98 7.32
CA ARG A 359 -15.07 -14.14 6.65
C ARG A 359 -15.59 -15.44 7.26
N ASP A 360 -15.54 -15.55 8.58
CA ASP A 360 -15.99 -16.75 9.29
C ASP A 360 -17.48 -17.05 9.05
N VAL A 361 -18.33 -16.01 9.02
CA VAL A 361 -19.77 -16.15 8.70
C VAL A 361 -19.96 -16.58 7.24
N ARG A 362 -19.22 -15.98 6.30
CA ARG A 362 -19.27 -16.31 4.88
C ARG A 362 -18.86 -17.75 4.60
N GLU A 363 -17.77 -18.22 5.22
CA GLU A 363 -17.28 -19.60 5.07
C GLU A 363 -18.29 -20.62 5.60
N LYS A 364 -18.88 -20.37 6.78
CA LYS A 364 -19.94 -21.21 7.36
C LYS A 364 -21.17 -21.28 6.46
N SER A 365 -21.58 -20.15 5.88
CA SER A 365 -22.69 -20.08 4.94
C SER A 365 -22.41 -20.86 3.65
N LEU A 366 -21.20 -20.76 3.10
CA LEU A 366 -20.79 -21.50 1.91
C LEU A 366 -20.78 -23.02 2.17
N ALA A 367 -20.21 -23.45 3.30
CA ALA A 367 -20.19 -24.86 3.71
C ALA A 367 -21.60 -25.44 3.90
N ALA A 368 -22.51 -24.67 4.53
CA ALA A 368 -23.91 -25.08 4.69
C ALA A 368 -24.62 -25.24 3.33
N ARG A 369 -24.40 -24.33 2.38
CA ARG A 369 -24.97 -24.42 1.02
C ARG A 369 -24.42 -25.63 0.25
N GLN A 370 -23.13 -25.92 0.37
CA GLN A 370 -22.51 -27.09 -0.25
C GLN A 370 -23.06 -28.40 0.32
N ALA A 371 -23.24 -28.48 1.65
CA ALA A 371 -23.85 -29.64 2.31
C ALA A 371 -25.29 -29.90 1.85
N VAL A 372 -26.09 -28.85 1.65
CA VAL A 372 -27.45 -28.95 1.10
C VAL A 372 -27.43 -29.42 -0.36
N ALA A 373 -26.50 -28.92 -1.18
CA ALA A 373 -26.35 -29.32 -2.57
C ALA A 373 -25.94 -30.80 -2.72
N THR A 374 -25.03 -31.30 -1.88
CA THR A 374 -24.60 -32.71 -1.87
C THR A 374 -25.69 -33.65 -1.37
N ASN A 375 -26.53 -33.21 -0.42
CA ASN A 375 -27.66 -34.01 0.07
C ASN A 375 -28.79 -34.13 -0.96
N ASN A 376 -28.92 -33.17 -1.87
CA ASN A 376 -29.92 -33.20 -2.94
C ASN A 376 -29.47 -33.99 -4.19
N THR A 377 -28.23 -34.47 -4.26
CA THR A 377 -27.71 -35.21 -5.43
C THR A 377 -27.83 -36.73 -5.33
N VAL A 378 -28.36 -37.30 -4.23
CA VAL A 378 -28.50 -38.75 -4.03
C VAL A 378 -29.96 -39.18 -3.91
N VAL A 379 -30.68 -39.24 -5.04
CA VAL A 379 -31.76 -40.23 -5.26
C VAL A 379 -31.84 -40.60 -6.74
N PRO A 380 -31.20 -41.69 -7.21
CA PRO A 380 -31.66 -42.35 -8.42
C PRO A 380 -32.90 -43.16 -8.04
N LYS A 381 -34.09 -42.70 -8.44
CA LYS A 381 -35.32 -43.51 -8.39
C LYS A 381 -35.11 -44.72 -9.30
N LYS A 382 -34.79 -45.88 -8.69
CA LYS A 382 -34.98 -47.19 -9.35
C LYS A 382 -36.45 -47.29 -9.74
N ARG A 383 -36.76 -47.13 -11.03
CA ARG A 383 -38.02 -47.62 -11.59
C ARG A 383 -37.90 -49.14 -11.66
N GLY A 384 -38.48 -49.83 -10.68
CA GLY A 384 -38.89 -51.21 -10.85
C GLY A 384 -40.12 -51.23 -11.74
N PHE A 385 -40.00 -51.85 -12.91
CA PHE A 385 -41.12 -52.43 -13.61
C PHE A 385 -40.82 -53.93 -13.71
N ALA A 386 -41.59 -54.71 -12.97
CA ALA A 386 -41.81 -56.11 -13.21
C ALA A 386 -43.32 -56.27 -13.43
N GLU A 387 -43.62 -57.10 -14.43
CA GLU A 387 -44.92 -57.56 -14.96
C GLU A 387 -45.77 -56.55 -15.75
#